data_AF-A0A662XTD7-F1
#
_entry.id   AF-A0A662XTD7-F1
#
_cell.length_a   1.000
_cell.length_b   1.000
_cell.length_c   1.000
_cell.angle_alpha   90.00
_cell.angle_beta   90.00
_cell.angle_gamma   90.00
#
_symmetry.space_group_name_H-M   'P 1'
#
loop_
_entity.id
_entity.type
_entity.pdbx_description
1 polymer ?
#
loop_
_entity_poly.entity_id
_entity_poly.type
_entity_poly.pdbx_seq_one_letter_code
_entity_poly.pdbx_strand_id
1 'polypeptide(L)'
;MTDKALGYISIFDPTSLALLVGEYLQTICGPTTFIGEIDDGTDADTLGLSISGDAFNQSTSSWTKAGDGTVLITFTSVDTEDVTVNIMSGGDEIDEVDVAAGETVTWNSNVTDLGGKTLYLDRWRPGFLGLPGTGGGSLLLWVPTSTQGGHLELTAQLNES
;
A
#
# COMPACT_ATOMS: atom_id res chain seq x y z
N MET A 1 -1.00 -30.37 48.07
CA MET A 1 0.24 -30.49 47.30
C MET A 1 0.12 -31.72 46.43
N THR A 2 0.15 -31.50 45.12
CA THR A 2 0.65 -32.39 44.06
C THR A 2 -0.06 -33.74 43.84
N ASP A 3 -1.05 -33.66 42.94
CA ASP A 3 -1.34 -34.56 41.82
C ASP A 3 -0.14 -35.40 41.35
N LYS A 4 -0.35 -36.69 41.00
CA LYS A 4 0.21 -37.41 39.83
C LYS A 4 -0.24 -38.88 39.81
N ALA A 5 -0.62 -39.30 38.60
CA ALA A 5 -0.69 -40.67 38.08
C ALA A 5 -1.96 -41.48 38.36
N LEU A 6 -2.97 -41.27 37.51
CA LEU A 6 -3.79 -42.36 36.99
C LEU A 6 -3.80 -42.29 35.47
N GLY A 7 -2.81 -42.96 34.88
CA GLY A 7 -2.82 -43.30 33.47
C GLY A 7 -3.72 -44.52 33.24
N TYR A 8 -4.53 -44.39 32.19
CA TYR A 8 -5.12 -45.46 31.38
C TYR A 8 -6.28 -46.26 32.00
N ILE A 9 -7.50 -45.98 31.54
CA ILE A 9 -8.34 -46.86 30.69
C ILE A 9 -9.77 -46.28 30.64
N SER A 10 -10.12 -45.61 29.53
CA SER A 10 -11.39 -45.81 28.81
C SER A 10 -11.11 -45.35 27.37
N ILE A 11 -11.01 -46.23 26.38
CA ILE A 11 -12.07 -47.02 25.74
C ILE A 11 -13.21 -46.09 25.28
N PHE A 12 -13.13 -45.76 23.98
CA PHE A 12 -14.21 -45.48 23.04
C PHE A 12 -14.94 -44.13 23.16
N ASP A 13 -14.56 -43.22 22.26
CA ASP A 13 -15.54 -42.56 21.38
C ASP A 13 -14.86 -42.22 20.03
N PRO A 14 -15.01 -43.05 18.98
CA PRO A 14 -14.49 -42.73 17.65
C PRO A 14 -15.35 -41.69 16.90
N THR A 15 -16.41 -41.16 17.50
CA THR A 15 -17.37 -40.25 16.86
C THR A 15 -17.17 -38.77 17.21
N SER A 16 -16.43 -38.43 18.27
CA SER A 16 -16.26 -37.02 18.70
C SER A 16 -15.10 -36.26 18.04
N LEU A 17 -14.14 -36.92 17.38
CA LEU A 17 -13.04 -36.25 16.68
C LEU A 17 -13.19 -36.24 15.15
N ALA A 18 -14.02 -37.12 14.59
CA ALA A 18 -14.27 -37.17 13.15
C ALA A 18 -15.22 -36.05 12.67
N LEU A 19 -16.03 -35.47 13.57
CA LEU A 19 -16.94 -34.37 13.23
C LEU A 19 -16.30 -32.97 13.37
N LEU A 20 -15.17 -32.85 14.07
CA LEU A 20 -14.48 -31.56 14.25
C LEU A 20 -13.48 -31.22 13.15
N VAL A 21 -13.22 -32.16 12.22
CA VAL A 21 -12.45 -31.91 10.99
C VAL A 21 -13.38 -31.67 9.78
N GLY A 22 -14.70 -31.82 9.96
CA GLY A 22 -15.69 -31.69 8.89
C GLY A 22 -16.26 -30.28 8.66
N GLU A 23 -16.06 -29.34 9.58
CA GLU A 23 -16.66 -27.99 9.49
C GLU A 23 -15.65 -26.83 9.41
N TYR A 24 -14.34 -27.09 9.47
CA TYR A 24 -13.30 -26.07 9.24
C TYR A 24 -12.53 -26.29 7.94
N LEU A 25 -13.18 -26.91 6.97
CA LEU A 25 -12.91 -26.69 5.57
C LEU A 25 -14.25 -26.29 4.98
N GLN A 26 -14.71 -25.07 5.28
CA GLN A 26 -15.62 -24.45 4.34
C GLN A 26 -14.87 -24.43 3.02
N THR A 27 -15.27 -25.32 2.11
CA THR A 27 -14.88 -25.24 0.72
C THR A 27 -15.27 -23.85 0.27
N ILE A 28 -14.29 -22.96 0.20
CA ILE A 28 -14.43 -21.66 -0.45
C ILE A 28 -14.62 -22.02 -1.93
N CYS A 29 -15.86 -22.36 -2.31
CA CYS A 29 -16.25 -22.67 -3.68
C CYS A 29 -16.33 -21.35 -4.44
N GLY A 30 -15.14 -20.83 -4.71
CA GLY A 30 -14.83 -19.58 -5.37
C GLY A 30 -13.36 -19.36 -5.07
N PRO A 31 -12.46 -19.40 -6.07
CA PRO A 31 -11.05 -19.26 -5.79
C PRO A 31 -10.85 -17.94 -5.03
N THR A 32 -10.10 -17.98 -3.94
CA THR A 32 -9.59 -16.83 -3.19
C THR A 32 -8.71 -15.97 -4.13
N THR A 33 -9.32 -15.37 -5.16
CA THR A 33 -8.64 -14.79 -6.34
C THR A 33 -8.41 -13.31 -6.20
N PHE A 34 -9.02 -12.67 -5.21
CA PHE A 34 -9.16 -11.21 -5.19
C PHE A 34 -8.52 -10.56 -3.96
N ILE A 35 -7.53 -11.20 -3.32
CA ILE A 35 -6.71 -10.48 -2.33
C ILE A 35 -5.85 -9.49 -3.13
N GLY A 36 -6.40 -8.30 -3.29
CA GLY A 36 -5.76 -7.19 -3.99
C GLY A 36 -6.56 -6.59 -5.14
N GLU A 37 -7.63 -7.23 -5.61
CA GLU A 37 -8.54 -6.56 -6.54
C GLU A 37 -9.61 -5.79 -5.78
N ILE A 38 -9.73 -4.52 -6.10
CA ILE A 38 -10.81 -3.65 -5.61
C ILE A 38 -11.66 -3.17 -6.78
N ASP A 39 -12.87 -2.71 -6.47
CA ASP A 39 -13.73 -2.04 -7.44
C ASP A 39 -13.22 -0.61 -7.71
N ASP A 40 -13.74 0.03 -8.75
CA ASP A 40 -13.38 1.40 -9.10
C ASP A 40 -13.60 2.36 -7.91
N GLY A 41 -12.71 3.32 -7.71
CA GLY A 41 -12.78 4.20 -6.55
C GLY A 41 -11.90 5.43 -6.64
N THR A 42 -12.32 6.48 -5.94
CA THR A 42 -11.58 7.75 -5.80
C THR A 42 -11.45 8.17 -4.33
N ASP A 43 -11.94 7.34 -3.40
CA ASP A 43 -11.93 7.65 -1.97
C ASP A 43 -10.58 7.21 -1.38
N ALA A 44 -9.93 8.10 -0.63
CA ALA A 44 -8.62 7.86 -0.03
C ALA A 44 -8.62 6.61 0.85
N ASP A 45 -9.69 6.38 1.60
CA ASP A 45 -9.83 5.22 2.49
C ASP A 45 -9.91 3.91 1.70
N THR A 46 -10.55 3.92 0.52
CA THR A 46 -10.66 2.73 -0.33
C THR A 46 -9.37 2.34 -1.02
N LEU A 47 -8.46 3.30 -1.22
CA LEU A 47 -7.19 3.10 -1.93
C LEU A 47 -6.00 2.89 -0.98
N GLY A 48 -6.23 2.88 0.34
CA GLY A 48 -5.15 2.79 1.32
C GLY A 48 -4.21 3.98 1.27
N LEU A 49 -4.72 5.16 0.86
CA LEU A 49 -3.97 6.40 0.85
C LEU A 49 -3.88 6.93 2.28
N SER A 50 -2.67 7.05 2.80
CA SER A 50 -2.41 7.61 4.12
C SER A 50 -1.35 8.69 4.03
N ILE A 51 -1.66 9.86 4.57
CA ILE A 51 -0.76 11.00 4.60
C ILE A 51 -0.36 11.28 6.04
N SER A 52 0.93 11.45 6.28
CA SER A 52 1.47 11.88 7.56
C SER A 52 2.20 13.20 7.38
N GLY A 53 1.90 14.19 8.21
CA GLY A 53 2.45 15.55 8.07
C GLY A 53 1.75 16.37 6.99
N ASP A 54 2.32 17.53 6.70
CA ASP A 54 1.70 18.56 5.84
C ASP A 54 2.21 18.51 4.40
N ALA A 55 3.40 17.93 4.15
CA ALA A 55 4.05 17.89 2.84
C ALA A 55 3.14 17.34 1.74
N PHE A 56 2.36 16.30 2.04
CA PHE A 56 1.50 15.63 1.06
C PHE A 56 0.00 15.91 1.24
N ASN A 57 -0.35 16.86 2.11
CA ASN A 57 -1.75 17.17 2.38
C ASN A 57 -2.48 17.61 1.10
N GLN A 58 -3.76 17.23 0.98
CA GLN A 58 -4.60 17.38 -0.23
C GLN A 58 -4.22 16.52 -1.44
N SER A 59 -3.32 15.55 -1.29
CA SER A 59 -3.11 14.53 -2.31
C SER A 59 -4.36 13.65 -2.50
N THR A 60 -4.59 13.19 -3.73
CA THR A 60 -5.76 12.38 -4.10
C THR A 60 -5.34 11.22 -4.99
N SER A 61 -6.12 10.14 -4.99
CA SER A 61 -5.86 8.99 -5.86
C SER A 61 -7.15 8.45 -6.46
N SER A 62 -7.04 7.79 -7.61
CA SER A 62 -8.12 7.10 -8.29
C SER A 62 -7.65 5.73 -8.79
N TRP A 63 -8.56 4.76 -8.78
CA TRP A 63 -8.35 3.44 -9.34
C TRP A 63 -9.50 3.05 -10.24
N THR A 64 -9.18 2.51 -11.41
CA THR A 64 -10.13 1.76 -12.22
C THR A 64 -9.66 0.33 -12.39
N LYS A 65 -10.53 -0.63 -12.10
CA LYS A 65 -10.26 -2.06 -12.17
C LYS A 65 -9.95 -2.51 -13.60
N ALA A 66 -10.71 -2.05 -14.58
CA ALA A 66 -10.43 -2.31 -16.00
C ALA A 66 -9.63 -1.14 -16.58
N GLY A 67 -8.41 -1.41 -17.03
CA GLY A 67 -7.48 -0.36 -17.42
C GLY A 67 -6.32 -0.85 -18.27
N ASP A 68 -5.38 0.05 -18.54
CA ASP A 68 -4.21 -0.17 -19.40
C ASP A 68 -2.99 -0.72 -18.64
N GLY A 69 -3.10 -0.92 -17.34
CA GLY A 69 -2.02 -1.37 -16.47
C GLY A 69 -1.11 -0.24 -15.98
N THR A 70 -1.46 1.03 -16.18
CA THR A 70 -0.62 2.17 -15.79
C THR A 70 -0.71 2.45 -14.29
N VAL A 71 0.44 2.78 -13.69
CA VAL A 71 0.53 3.46 -12.39
C VAL A 71 1.16 4.83 -12.65
N LEU A 72 0.35 5.88 -12.58
CA LEU A 72 0.76 7.26 -12.85
C LEU A 72 0.77 8.05 -11.54
N ILE A 73 1.92 8.64 -11.21
CA ILE A 73 2.04 9.60 -10.10
C ILE A 73 2.33 10.97 -10.70
N THR A 74 1.47 11.95 -10.41
CA THR A 74 1.66 13.34 -10.78
C THR A 74 1.99 14.14 -9.54
N PHE A 75 3.24 14.61 -9.45
CA PHE A 75 3.69 15.51 -8.42
C PHE A 75 3.32 16.95 -8.79
N THR A 76 2.56 17.62 -7.93
CA THR A 76 2.22 19.05 -8.10
C THR A 76 2.83 19.84 -6.96
N SER A 77 3.90 20.59 -7.25
CA SER A 77 4.56 21.40 -6.24
C SER A 77 3.85 22.73 -6.05
N VAL A 78 3.36 22.98 -4.83
CA VAL A 78 3.02 24.33 -4.33
C VAL A 78 4.08 24.83 -3.35
N ASP A 79 5.20 24.11 -3.31
CA ASP A 79 6.38 24.42 -2.52
C ASP A 79 7.10 25.67 -3.08
N THR A 80 7.78 26.38 -2.20
CA THR A 80 8.63 27.54 -2.51
C THR A 80 10.06 27.14 -2.87
N GLU A 81 10.45 25.91 -2.58
CA GLU A 81 11.79 25.37 -2.82
C GLU A 81 11.75 24.12 -3.70
N ASP A 82 12.86 23.83 -4.36
CA ASP A 82 13.05 22.57 -5.08
C ASP A 82 13.11 21.41 -4.08
N VAL A 83 12.46 20.31 -4.43
CA VAL A 83 12.38 19.11 -3.59
C VAL A 83 12.67 17.87 -4.40
N THR A 84 13.11 16.83 -3.69
CA THR A 84 13.32 15.51 -4.26
C THR A 84 12.40 14.53 -3.54
N VAL A 85 11.68 13.70 -4.29
CA VAL A 85 10.77 12.70 -3.75
C VAL A 85 11.33 11.31 -3.96
N ASN A 86 11.56 10.60 -2.87
CA ASN A 86 11.93 9.19 -2.90
C ASN A 86 10.68 8.34 -2.99
N ILE A 87 10.66 7.39 -3.93
CA ILE A 87 9.61 6.39 -4.07
C ILE A 87 10.20 5.07 -3.59
N MET A 88 9.63 4.52 -2.52
CA MET A 88 10.12 3.30 -1.87
C MET A 88 9.05 2.22 -1.79
N SER A 89 9.47 0.96 -1.66
CA SER A 89 8.59 -0.13 -1.24
C SER A 89 9.35 -1.18 -0.46
N GLY A 90 8.79 -1.64 0.66
CA GLY A 90 9.42 -2.68 1.48
C GLY A 90 10.77 -2.30 2.12
N GLY A 91 11.14 -1.02 2.10
CA GLY A 91 12.43 -0.51 2.57
C GLY A 91 13.48 -0.32 1.48
N ASP A 92 13.19 -0.76 0.26
CA ASP A 92 14.05 -0.53 -0.92
C ASP A 92 13.57 0.71 -1.69
N GLU A 93 14.52 1.48 -2.20
CA GLU A 93 14.26 2.58 -3.12
C GLU A 93 13.90 2.03 -4.51
N ILE A 94 12.80 2.51 -5.06
CA ILE A 94 12.35 2.22 -6.42
C ILE A 94 12.90 3.28 -7.37
N ASP A 95 12.73 4.55 -7.02
CA ASP A 95 13.14 5.70 -7.83
C ASP A 95 13.22 6.99 -7.01
N GLU A 96 13.87 8.00 -7.58
CA GLU A 96 14.00 9.35 -7.04
C GLU A 96 13.54 10.37 -8.09
N VAL A 97 12.67 11.31 -7.69
CA VAL A 97 12.08 12.29 -8.61
C VAL A 97 12.35 13.71 -8.11
N ASP A 98 13.13 14.47 -8.88
CA ASP A 98 13.33 15.90 -8.66
C ASP A 98 12.11 16.70 -9.14
N VAL A 99 11.60 17.58 -8.28
CA VAL A 99 10.47 18.45 -8.56
C VAL A 99 10.84 19.88 -8.16
N ALA A 100 10.99 20.74 -9.16
CA ALA A 100 11.29 22.15 -8.91
C ALA A 100 10.10 22.88 -8.27
N ALA A 101 10.38 23.99 -7.59
CA ALA A 101 9.36 24.83 -6.96
C ALA A 101 8.28 25.26 -7.97
N GLY A 102 7.00 25.05 -7.62
CA GLY A 102 5.86 25.43 -8.47
C GLY A 102 5.62 24.56 -9.71
N GLU A 103 6.46 23.55 -9.97
CA GLU A 103 6.37 22.71 -11.16
C GLU A 103 5.47 21.47 -10.96
N THR A 104 5.09 20.87 -12.09
CA THR A 104 4.38 19.58 -12.12
C THR A 104 5.19 18.56 -12.89
N VAL A 105 5.46 17.42 -12.26
CA VAL A 105 6.27 16.34 -12.82
C VAL A 105 5.48 15.04 -12.76
N THR A 106 5.53 14.25 -13.84
CA THR A 106 4.88 12.94 -13.89
C THR A 106 5.91 11.83 -13.82
N TRP A 107 5.59 10.82 -13.02
CA TRP A 107 6.32 9.57 -12.90
C TRP A 107 5.39 8.42 -13.26
N ASN A 108 5.89 7.47 -14.05
CA ASN A 108 5.09 6.37 -14.58
C ASN A 108 5.75 5.03 -14.28
N SER A 109 4.91 4.07 -13.89
CA SER A 109 5.24 2.66 -13.80
C SER A 109 4.03 1.84 -14.23
N ASN A 110 3.95 0.57 -13.83
CA ASN A 110 2.87 -0.31 -14.23
C ASN A 110 2.41 -1.24 -13.09
N VAL A 111 1.17 -1.70 -13.19
CA VAL A 111 0.51 -2.60 -12.24
C VAL A 111 1.19 -3.97 -12.21
N THR A 112 1.85 -4.40 -13.30
CA THR A 112 2.59 -5.66 -13.29
C THR A 112 3.82 -5.64 -12.38
N ASP A 113 4.47 -4.49 -12.26
CA ASP A 113 5.67 -4.31 -11.42
C ASP A 113 5.29 -3.93 -9.99
N LEU A 114 4.26 -3.10 -9.81
CA LEU A 114 3.91 -2.51 -8.52
C LEU A 114 2.66 -3.10 -7.86
N GLY A 115 1.85 -3.86 -8.58
CA GLY A 115 0.61 -4.44 -8.05
C GLY A 115 0.84 -5.24 -6.78
N GLY A 116 0.05 -4.94 -5.75
CA GLY A 116 0.14 -5.55 -4.43
C GLY A 116 1.22 -4.97 -3.52
N LYS A 117 2.08 -4.07 -4.02
CA LYS A 117 3.06 -3.36 -3.21
C LYS A 117 2.43 -2.15 -2.52
N THR A 118 3.01 -1.79 -1.39
CA THR A 118 2.76 -0.49 -0.76
C THR A 118 3.91 0.43 -1.12
N LEU A 119 3.58 1.57 -1.70
CA LEU A 119 4.50 2.66 -1.99
C LEU A 119 4.57 3.56 -0.76
N TYR A 120 5.80 3.98 -0.44
CA TYR A 120 6.11 5.00 0.54
C TYR A 120 6.84 6.13 -0.17
N LEU A 121 6.24 7.31 -0.15
CA LEU A 121 6.77 8.51 -0.76
C LEU A 121 7.26 9.42 0.36
N ASP A 122 8.53 9.81 0.28
CA ASP A 122 9.16 10.73 1.22
C ASP A 122 9.68 11.95 0.45
N ARG A 123 9.23 13.14 0.85
CA ARG A 123 9.66 14.41 0.26
C ARG A 123 10.79 14.98 1.10
N TRP A 124 11.95 15.14 0.47
CA TRP A 124 13.19 15.57 1.12
C TRP A 124 13.70 16.89 0.53
N ARG A 125 14.30 17.74 1.39
CA ARG A 125 15.00 18.97 1.00
C ARG A 125 16.40 19.02 1.58
N PRO A 126 17.45 19.30 0.78
CA PRO A 126 18.78 19.53 1.33
C PRO A 126 18.78 20.69 2.34
N GLY A 127 18.97 20.37 3.62
CA GLY A 127 19.06 21.37 4.69
C GLY A 127 20.36 22.18 4.63
N PHE A 128 20.53 23.12 5.57
CA PHE A 128 21.67 24.09 5.65
C PHE A 128 23.10 23.47 5.75
N LEU A 129 23.25 22.16 5.73
CA LEU A 129 24.55 21.45 5.63
C LEU A 129 24.51 20.26 4.65
N GLY A 130 23.49 20.20 3.78
CA GLY A 130 23.22 19.04 2.93
C GLY A 130 22.76 17.80 3.72
N LEU A 131 22.28 17.98 4.95
CA LEU A 131 21.84 16.87 5.80
C LEU A 131 20.39 16.48 5.50
N PRO A 132 20.10 15.17 5.27
CA PRO A 132 18.78 14.56 5.19
C PRO A 132 17.78 15.11 6.22
N GLY A 133 16.72 15.74 5.73
CA GLY A 133 15.61 16.27 6.52
C GLY A 133 14.29 15.79 5.92
N THR A 134 13.63 14.86 6.61
CA THR A 134 12.31 14.32 6.26
C THR A 134 11.17 15.18 6.84
N GLY A 135 11.44 16.46 7.07
CA GLY A 135 10.74 17.31 8.04
C GLY A 135 9.30 17.66 7.70
N GLY A 136 8.82 17.35 6.49
CA GLY A 136 7.50 17.79 6.03
C GLY A 136 6.40 16.74 6.12
N GLY A 137 6.74 15.45 6.08
CA GLY A 137 5.76 14.37 6.04
C GLY A 137 5.99 13.36 4.92
N SER A 138 5.17 12.31 4.90
CA SER A 138 5.25 11.18 3.97
C SER A 138 3.86 10.75 3.50
N LEU A 139 3.80 10.11 2.33
CA LEU A 139 2.58 9.53 1.78
C LEU A 139 2.76 8.02 1.60
N LEU A 140 1.78 7.26 2.04
CA LEU A 140 1.69 5.81 1.84
C LEU A 140 0.51 5.52 0.92
N LEU A 141 0.71 4.66 -0.07
CA LEU A 141 -0.37 4.21 -0.97
C LEU A 141 -0.17 2.74 -1.31
N TRP A 142 -1.23 1.95 -1.22
CA TRP A 142 -1.21 0.57 -1.69
C TRP A 142 -1.67 0.49 -3.15
N VAL A 143 -0.91 -0.20 -4.00
CA VAL A 143 -1.24 -0.36 -5.43
C VAL A 143 -2.10 -1.60 -5.60
N PRO A 144 -3.36 -1.49 -6.01
CA PRO A 144 -4.21 -2.65 -6.21
C PRO A 144 -3.73 -3.51 -7.38
N THR A 145 -4.12 -4.78 -7.39
CA THR A 145 -3.94 -5.68 -8.53
C THR A 145 -5.23 -5.75 -9.35
N SER A 146 -5.14 -6.08 -10.63
CA SER A 146 -6.31 -6.41 -11.44
C SER A 146 -5.97 -7.34 -12.58
N THR A 147 -6.79 -8.38 -12.75
CA THR A 147 -6.79 -9.26 -13.92
C THR A 147 -7.31 -8.57 -15.19
N GLN A 148 -7.89 -7.38 -15.07
CA GLN A 148 -8.36 -6.54 -16.18
C GLN A 148 -7.42 -5.37 -16.49
N GLY A 149 -6.15 -5.47 -16.08
CA GLY A 149 -5.11 -4.46 -16.31
C GLY A 149 -5.01 -3.48 -15.14
N GLY A 150 -6.12 -2.86 -14.75
CA GLY A 150 -6.12 -1.81 -13.73
C GLY A 150 -5.54 -0.48 -14.23
N HIS A 151 -5.79 0.60 -13.50
CA HIS A 151 -5.17 1.90 -13.75
C HIS A 151 -5.22 2.71 -12.45
N LEU A 152 -4.06 3.13 -11.97
CA LEU A 152 -3.91 3.93 -10.75
C LEU A 152 -3.40 5.32 -11.13
N GLU A 153 -4.11 6.36 -10.72
CA GLU A 153 -3.60 7.72 -10.73
C GLU A 153 -3.45 8.23 -9.29
N LEU A 154 -2.29 8.82 -8.98
CA LEU A 154 -2.04 9.54 -7.75
C LEU A 154 -1.66 10.98 -8.12
N THR A 155 -2.40 11.96 -7.62
CA THR A 155 -1.96 13.36 -7.60
C THR A 155 -1.35 13.65 -6.23
N ALA A 156 -0.02 13.71 -6.16
CA ALA A 156 0.73 14.01 -4.95
C ALA A 156 1.01 15.53 -4.90
N GLN A 157 0.29 16.25 -4.05
CA GLN A 157 0.60 17.67 -3.81
C GLN A 157 1.82 17.76 -2.90
N LEU A 158 2.79 18.62 -3.25
CA LEU A 158 3.97 18.90 -2.43
C LEU A 158 3.83 20.30 -1.84
N ASN A 159 3.58 20.38 -0.54
CA ASN A 159 3.37 21.62 0.19
C ASN A 159 4.66 22.09 0.89
N GLU A 160 4.73 23.40 1.09
CA GLU A 160 5.70 24.00 2.01
C GLU A 160 5.42 23.49 3.44
N SER A 161 6.41 22.80 4.03
CA SER A 161 6.32 22.16 5.35
C SER A 161 7.70 21.99 5.96
#